data_AF-A0A966RWL1-F1
#
_entry.id   AF-A0A966RWL1-F1
#
_cell.length_a   1.000
_cell.length_b   1.000
_cell.length_c   1.000
_cell.angle_alpha   90.00
_cell.angle_beta   90.00
_cell.angle_gamma   90.00
#
_symmetry.space_group_name_H-M   'P 1'
#
loop_
_entity.id
_entity.type
_entity.pdbx_description
1 polymer ?
#
loop_
_entity_poly.entity_id
_entity_poly.type
_entity_poly.pdbx_seq_one_letter_code
_entity_poly.pdbx_strand_id
1 'polypeptide(L)'
;MQEELIKLGRLLKAMREEKRLSLKEVESSTSIRGSYLEALEEGREEVGLSDIYRFGFLRQYASFLDMDMKDLEKKYPQLFQNTVQKHDFAYGIGTLEMRTNASQQGRSMPGIVWISASAIMLFLAWQLAKYLQLV
;
A
#
# COMPACT_ATOMS: atom_id res chain seq x y z
N MET A 1 17.73 -12.01 3.42
CA MET A 1 17.14 -10.66 3.57
C MET A 1 18.20 -9.62 3.91
N GLN A 2 18.93 -9.75 5.03
CA GLN A 2 19.90 -8.74 5.45
C GLN A 2 21.08 -8.54 4.48
N GLU A 3 21.57 -9.61 3.85
CA GLU A 3 22.61 -9.52 2.82
C GLU A 3 22.19 -8.69 1.60
N GLU A 4 20.91 -8.80 1.18
CA GLU A 4 20.37 -8.01 0.06
C GLU A 4 20.28 -6.54 0.42
N LEU A 5 19.86 -6.24 1.66
CA LEU A 5 19.79 -4.88 2.18
C LEU A 5 21.18 -4.22 2.20
N ILE A 6 22.21 -4.93 2.66
CA ILE A 6 23.60 -4.44 2.64
C ILE A 6 24.09 -4.20 1.20
N LYS A 7 23.78 -5.10 0.27
CA LYS A 7 24.15 -4.92 -1.15
C LYS A 7 23.49 -3.68 -1.76
N LEU A 8 22.21 -3.47 -1.48
CA LEU A 8 21.48 -2.31 -1.97
C LEU A 8 21.91 -1.01 -1.28
N GLY A 9 22.17 -1.04 0.03
CA GLY A 9 22.70 0.10 0.78
C GLY A 9 24.03 0.60 0.21
N ARG A 10 24.96 -0.32 -0.07
CA ARG A 10 26.23 0.03 -0.74
C ARG A 10 26.03 0.64 -2.13
N LEU A 11 25.02 0.17 -2.87
CA LEU A 11 24.68 0.73 -4.17
C LEU A 11 24.12 2.15 -4.04
N LEU A 12 23.20 2.39 -3.10
CA LEU A 12 22.66 3.72 -2.80
C LEU A 12 23.79 4.71 -2.44
N LYS A 13 24.71 4.29 -1.58
CA LYS A 13 25.89 5.07 -1.21
C LYS A 13 26.73 5.45 -2.41
N ALA A 14 27.07 4.47 -3.25
CA ALA A 14 27.86 4.69 -4.46
C ALA A 14 27.18 5.69 -5.41
N MET A 15 25.87 5.55 -5.64
CA MET A 15 25.10 6.46 -6.49
C MET A 15 25.02 7.89 -5.92
N ARG A 16 24.88 8.03 -4.59
CA ARG A 16 24.92 9.34 -3.91
C ARG A 16 26.29 10.01 -4.08
N GLU A 17 27.35 9.26 -3.84
CA GLU A 17 28.74 9.76 -3.93
C GLU A 17 29.12 10.11 -5.37
N GLU A 18 28.66 9.35 -6.36
CA GLU A 18 28.82 9.66 -7.79
C GLU A 18 28.19 11.02 -8.15
N LYS A 19 27.00 11.30 -7.60
CA LYS A 19 26.32 12.60 -7.73
C LYS A 19 26.91 13.69 -6.83
N ARG A 20 27.94 13.39 -6.03
CA ARG A 20 28.61 14.29 -5.07
C ARG A 20 27.66 14.91 -4.04
N LEU A 21 26.62 14.18 -3.66
CA LEU A 21 25.63 14.63 -2.68
C LEU A 21 26.05 14.20 -1.27
N SER A 22 25.93 15.11 -0.31
CA SER A 22 26.02 14.82 1.11
C SER A 22 24.70 14.25 1.65
N LEU A 23 24.76 13.48 2.74
CA LEU A 23 23.54 13.00 3.41
C LEU A 23 22.61 14.15 3.81
N LYS A 24 23.15 15.32 4.16
CA LYS A 24 22.38 16.51 4.52
C LYS A 24 21.58 17.09 3.35
N GLU A 25 22.13 17.06 2.14
CA GLU A 25 21.43 17.51 0.93
C GLU A 25 20.30 16.54 0.56
N VAL A 26 20.56 15.23 0.69
CA VAL A 26 19.53 14.20 0.50
C VAL A 26 18.43 14.35 1.54
N GLU A 27 18.78 14.54 2.81
CA GLU A 27 17.82 14.78 3.91
C GLU A 27 16.96 16.01 3.62
N SER A 28 17.57 17.11 3.19
CA SER A 28 16.84 18.35 2.85
C SER A 28 15.87 18.14 1.67
N SER A 29 16.23 17.29 0.72
CA SER A 29 15.43 17.06 -0.49
C SER A 29 14.33 16.01 -0.31
N THR A 30 14.59 14.99 0.52
CA THR A 30 13.68 13.85 0.71
C THR A 30 12.89 13.93 2.01
N SER A 31 13.27 14.81 2.93
CA SER A 31 12.77 14.86 4.32
C SER A 31 13.00 13.58 5.12
N ILE A 32 13.88 12.70 4.66
CA ILE A 32 14.32 11.51 5.39
C ILE A 32 15.49 11.92 6.28
N ARG A 33 15.39 11.68 7.59
CA ARG A 33 16.47 12.05 8.52
C ARG A 33 17.81 11.46 8.12
N GLY A 34 18.90 12.21 8.33
CA GLY A 34 20.24 11.77 7.97
C GLY A 34 20.65 10.43 8.59
N SER A 35 20.24 10.15 9.83
CA SER A 35 20.52 8.87 10.49
C SER A 35 19.86 7.68 9.77
N TYR A 36 18.62 7.86 9.30
CA TYR A 36 17.92 6.84 8.50
C TYR A 36 18.59 6.62 7.15
N LEU A 37 19.03 7.69 6.48
CA LEU A 37 19.77 7.56 5.22
C LEU A 37 21.09 6.79 5.42
N GLU A 38 21.82 7.08 6.50
CA GLU A 38 23.04 6.36 6.88
C GLU A 38 22.75 4.88 7.16
N ALA A 39 21.73 4.56 7.96
CA ALA A 39 21.37 3.18 8.23
C ALA A 39 20.95 2.40 6.97
N LEU A 40 20.25 3.06 6.02
CA LEU A 40 19.92 2.47 4.73
C LEU A 40 21.16 2.17 3.89
N GLU A 41 22.14 3.09 3.85
CA GLU A 41 23.42 2.86 3.16
C GLU A 41 24.23 1.71 3.76
N GLU A 42 24.15 1.56 5.08
CA GLU A 42 24.87 0.52 5.81
C GLU A 42 24.10 -0.81 5.89
N GLY A 43 22.87 -0.84 5.39
CA GLY A 43 21.99 -2.01 5.42
C GLY A 43 21.68 -2.47 6.85
N ARG A 44 21.67 -1.55 7.80
CA ARG A 44 21.36 -1.83 9.21
C ARG A 44 19.88 -1.64 9.48
N GLU A 45 19.40 -2.36 10.48
CA GLU A 45 18.08 -2.09 11.04
C GLU A 45 18.20 -0.96 12.05
N GLU A 46 17.40 0.09 11.88
CA GLU A 46 17.37 1.21 12.82
C GLU A 46 16.28 1.00 13.86
N VAL A 47 16.66 1.15 15.13
CA VAL A 47 15.76 0.91 16.27
C VAL A 47 14.59 1.90 16.20
N GLY A 48 13.37 1.35 16.20
CA GLY A 48 12.15 2.15 16.17
C GLY A 48 11.62 2.46 14.77
N LEU A 49 12.31 2.06 13.69
CA LEU A 49 11.79 2.19 12.33
C LEU A 49 11.17 0.87 11.86
N SER A 50 9.85 0.86 11.69
CA SER A 50 9.15 -0.31 11.12
C SER A 50 9.65 -0.61 9.71
N ASP A 51 9.60 -1.87 9.31
CA ASP A 51 9.98 -2.32 7.95
C ASP A 51 9.24 -1.55 6.84
N ILE A 52 7.97 -1.20 7.05
CA ILE A 52 7.15 -0.44 6.09
C ILE A 52 7.80 0.91 5.76
N TYR A 53 8.12 1.70 6.79
CA TYR A 53 8.80 2.99 6.62
C TYR A 53 10.19 2.82 6.04
N ARG A 54 10.94 1.81 6.46
CA ARG A 54 12.29 1.52 5.94
C ARG A 54 12.28 1.32 4.43
N PHE A 55 11.38 0.47 3.93
CA PHE A 55 11.28 0.21 2.49
C PHE A 55 10.65 1.39 1.72
N GLY A 56 9.75 2.15 2.35
CA GLY A 56 9.24 3.41 1.80
C GLY A 56 10.37 4.43 1.57
N PHE A 57 11.24 4.60 2.56
CA PHE A 57 12.42 5.45 2.46
C PHE A 57 13.44 4.92 1.45
N LEU A 58 13.63 3.60 1.38
CA LEU A 58 14.48 2.97 0.37
C LEU A 58 14.02 3.32 -1.05
N ARG A 59 12.70 3.24 -1.30
CA ARG A 59 12.10 3.63 -2.59
C ARG A 59 12.23 5.14 -2.84
N GLN A 60 11.91 5.97 -1.85
CA GLN A 60 12.03 7.42 -2.02
C GLN A 60 13.48 7.84 -2.30
N TYR A 61 14.45 7.23 -1.61
CA TYR A 61 15.86 7.53 -1.76
C TYR A 61 16.42 7.06 -3.10
N ALA A 62 16.15 5.82 -3.52
CA ALA A 62 16.57 5.36 -4.83
C ALA A 62 15.93 6.18 -5.97
N SER A 63 14.67 6.63 -5.80
CA SER A 63 14.02 7.52 -6.79
C SER A 63 14.70 8.89 -6.85
N PHE A 64 15.10 9.44 -5.71
CA PHE A 64 15.84 10.69 -5.65
C PHE A 64 17.23 10.58 -6.32
N LEU A 65 17.82 9.38 -6.30
CA LEU A 65 19.09 9.08 -6.98
C LEU A 65 18.91 8.70 -8.47
N ASP A 66 17.72 8.90 -9.04
CA ASP A 66 17.36 8.55 -10.43
C ASP A 66 17.59 7.07 -10.78
N MET A 67 17.47 6.17 -9.80
CA MET A 67 17.58 4.73 -10.04
C MET A 67 16.26 4.18 -10.59
N ASP A 68 16.34 3.26 -11.56
CA ASP A 68 15.14 2.60 -12.09
C ASP A 68 14.53 1.65 -11.05
N MET A 69 13.33 2.01 -10.58
CA MET A 69 12.59 1.22 -9.62
C MET A 69 12.18 -0.15 -10.13
N LYS A 70 11.86 -0.27 -11.42
CA LYS A 70 11.45 -1.56 -11.99
C LYS A 70 12.61 -2.54 -11.96
N ASP A 71 13.81 -2.05 -12.25
CA ASP A 71 15.03 -2.84 -12.18
C ASP A 71 15.38 -3.22 -10.73
N LEU A 72 15.23 -2.28 -9.79
CA LEU A 72 15.43 -2.55 -8.36
C LEU A 72 14.45 -3.59 -7.82
N GLU A 73 13.16 -3.48 -8.15
CA GLU A 73 12.12 -4.44 -7.75
C GLU A 73 12.38 -5.83 -8.33
N LYS A 74 12.88 -5.90 -9.57
CA LYS A 74 13.28 -7.16 -10.20
C LYS A 74 14.52 -7.77 -9.56
N LYS A 75 15.50 -6.94 -9.19
CA LYS A 75 16.79 -7.38 -8.63
C LYS A 75 16.70 -7.73 -7.13
N TYR A 76 15.82 -7.06 -6.41
CA TYR A 76 15.62 -7.22 -4.96
C TYR A 76 14.14 -7.47 -4.61
N PRO A 77 13.51 -8.52 -5.17
CA PRO A 77 12.07 -8.76 -5.02
C PRO A 77 11.64 -8.86 -3.55
N GLN A 78 12.48 -9.47 -2.71
CA GLN A 78 12.17 -9.72 -1.29
C GLN A 78 12.10 -8.42 -0.45
N LEU A 79 12.78 -7.35 -0.88
CA LEU A 79 12.76 -6.06 -0.18
C LEU A 79 11.52 -5.23 -0.52
N PHE A 80 10.99 -5.35 -1.75
CA PHE A 80 9.93 -4.47 -2.23
C PHE A 80 8.53 -5.10 -2.27
N GLN A 81 8.41 -6.43 -2.32
CA GLN A 81 7.12 -7.13 -2.44
C GLN A 81 6.17 -6.92 -1.24
N ASN A 82 6.69 -6.62 -0.04
CA ASN A 82 5.88 -6.51 1.18
C ASN A 82 5.42 -5.08 1.53
N THR A 83 5.74 -4.07 0.71
CA THR A 83 5.45 -2.66 1.00
C THR A 83 4.03 -2.20 0.66
N VAL A 84 3.27 -3.00 -0.10
CA VAL A 84 1.92 -2.65 -0.55
C VAL A 84 0.84 -3.15 0.42
N GLN A 85 1.17 -3.32 1.71
CA GLN A 85 0.12 -3.41 2.72
C GLN A 85 -0.36 -1.99 3.03
N LYS A 86 -1.50 -1.64 2.43
CA LYS A 86 -2.30 -0.46 2.73
C LYS A 86 -2.72 -0.53 4.20
N HIS A 87 -1.84 -0.11 5.11
CA HIS A 87 -2.19 0.04 6.50
C HIS A 87 -3.23 1.17 6.57
N ASP A 88 -4.45 0.82 6.94
CA ASP A 88 -5.39 1.78 7.46
C ASP A 88 -4.66 2.52 8.58
N PHE A 89 -4.52 3.83 8.42
CA PHE A 89 -3.70 4.71 9.25
C PHE A 89 -4.13 4.63 10.72
N ALA A 90 -3.57 3.67 11.47
CA ALA A 90 -3.78 3.48 12.89
C ALA A 90 -2.56 3.96 13.70
N TYR A 91 -1.85 4.98 13.22
CA TYR A 91 -0.94 5.75 14.05
C TYR A 91 -1.74 6.94 14.58
N GLY A 92 -2.03 6.94 15.89
CA GLY A 92 -2.97 7.81 16.61
C GLY A 92 -2.71 9.32 16.61
N ILE A 93 -2.28 9.88 15.48
CA ILE A 93 -2.59 11.26 15.13
C ILE A 93 -4.08 11.23 14.83
N GLY A 94 -4.89 11.99 15.58
CA GLY A 94 -6.30 12.18 15.30
C GLY A 94 -6.49 12.85 13.94
N THR A 95 -6.30 12.11 12.87
CA THR A 95 -6.70 12.50 11.54
C THR A 95 -8.21 12.40 11.56
N LEU A 96 -8.88 13.55 11.45
CA LEU A 96 -10.29 13.64 11.05
C LEU A 96 -10.58 12.47 10.13
N GLU A 97 -11.46 11.58 10.58
CA GLU A 97 -11.93 10.48 9.76
C GLU A 97 -12.28 11.07 8.40
N MET A 98 -11.49 10.73 7.38
CA MET A 98 -12.04 10.83 6.06
C MET A 98 -13.26 9.92 6.14
N ARG A 99 -14.45 10.49 5.95
CA ARG A 99 -15.64 9.76 5.51
C ARG A 99 -15.32 9.19 4.13
N THR A 100 -14.35 8.28 4.08
CA THR A 100 -14.19 7.38 2.97
C THR A 100 -15.47 6.60 3.00
N ASN A 101 -16.16 6.58 1.88
CA ASN A 101 -17.23 5.65 1.67
C ASN A 101 -16.59 4.25 1.70
N ALA A 102 -16.41 3.74 2.91
CA ALA A 102 -16.54 2.36 3.20
C ALA A 102 -18.03 2.03 2.95
N SER A 103 -18.39 1.94 1.67
CA SER A 103 -19.16 0.80 1.23
C SER A 103 -18.22 -0.42 1.38
N GLN A 104 -17.86 -0.88 2.58
CA GLN A 104 -18.70 -1.81 3.34
C GLN A 104 -19.83 -2.31 2.43
N GLN A 105 -19.65 -3.38 1.67
CA GLN A 105 -19.21 -4.69 2.18
C GLN A 105 -19.90 -5.03 3.51
N GLY A 106 -21.14 -4.58 3.70
CA GLY A 106 -22.15 -5.50 4.18
C GLY A 106 -22.39 -6.50 3.06
N ARG A 107 -22.49 -7.79 3.38
CA ARG A 107 -22.99 -8.81 2.46
C ARG A 107 -24.42 -8.43 2.02
N SER A 108 -24.57 -7.56 1.05
CA SER A 108 -25.77 -7.44 0.26
C SER A 108 -25.71 -8.58 -0.75
N MET A 109 -26.60 -9.57 -0.57
CA MET A 109 -26.82 -10.63 -1.54
C MET A 109 -26.78 -10.04 -2.97
N PRO A 110 -26.10 -10.68 -3.93
CA PRO A 110 -25.99 -10.16 -5.29
C PRO A 110 -27.39 -9.81 -5.79
N GLY A 111 -27.58 -8.64 -6.44
CA GLY A 111 -28.90 -8.11 -6.79
C GLY A 111 -29.83 -9.09 -7.51
N ILE A 112 -29.26 -10.13 -8.14
CA ILE A 112 -29.94 -11.30 -8.72
C ILE A 112 -30.88 -11.99 -7.72
N VAL A 113 -30.51 -12.10 -6.44
CA VAL A 113 -31.33 -12.76 -5.40
C VAL A 113 -32.59 -11.96 -5.08
N TRP A 114 -32.51 -10.63 -5.08
CA TRP A 114 -33.69 -9.77 -4.87
C TRP A 114 -34.59 -9.74 -6.10
N ILE A 115 -34.01 -9.81 -7.30
CA ILE A 115 -34.77 -9.93 -8.56
C ILE A 115 -35.52 -11.26 -8.60
N SER A 116 -34.87 -12.37 -8.23
CA SER A 116 -35.53 -13.69 -8.22
C SER A 116 -36.62 -13.78 -7.16
N ALA A 117 -36.38 -13.27 -5.95
CA ALA A 117 -37.40 -13.21 -4.90
C ALA A 117 -38.62 -12.36 -5.32
N SER A 118 -38.37 -11.22 -5.97
CA SER A 118 -39.45 -10.33 -6.46
C SER A 118 -40.25 -10.98 -7.59
N ALA A 119 -39.59 -11.67 -8.53
CA ALA A 119 -40.27 -12.38 -9.61
C ALA A 119 -41.16 -13.51 -9.10
N ILE A 120 -40.68 -14.29 -8.11
CA ILE A 120 -41.47 -15.35 -7.47
C ILE A 120 -42.69 -14.78 -6.74
N MET A 121 -42.52 -13.67 -6.02
CA MET A 121 -43.63 -13.01 -5.32
C MET A 121 -44.72 -12.53 -6.29
N LEU A 122 -44.33 -11.90 -7.40
CA LEU A 122 -45.28 -11.46 -8.43
C LEU A 122 -45.99 -12.65 -9.11
N PHE A 123 -45.27 -13.74 -9.37
CA PHE A 123 -45.84 -14.95 -9.95
C PHE A 123 -46.90 -15.59 -9.04
N LEU A 124 -46.63 -15.66 -7.73
CA LEU A 124 -47.59 -16.17 -6.74
C LEU A 124 -48.82 -15.26 -6.60
N ALA A 125 -48.62 -13.95 -6.59
CA ALA A 125 -49.73 -12.98 -6.55
C ALA A 125 -50.64 -13.14 -7.78
N TRP A 126 -50.05 -13.32 -8.96
CA TRP A 126 -50.79 -13.57 -10.20
C TRP A 126 -51.56 -14.90 -10.14
N GLN A 127 -50.94 -15.97 -9.64
CA GLN A 127 -51.61 -17.27 -9.44
C GLN A 127 -52.81 -17.17 -8.49
N LEU A 128 -52.68 -16.41 -7.41
CA LEU A 128 -53.76 -16.20 -6.44
C LEU A 128 -54.92 -15.39 -7.02
N ALA A 129 -54.61 -14.33 -7.80
CA ALA A 129 -55.62 -13.52 -8.46
C ALA A 129 -56.46 -14.35 -9.45
N LYS A 130 -55.80 -15.24 -10.20
CA LYS A 130 -56.47 -16.20 -11.09
C LYS A 130 -57.31 -17.22 -10.31
N TYR A 131 -56.82 -17.70 -9.18
CA TYR A 131 -57.56 -18.64 -8.31
C TYR A 131 -58.85 -18.01 -7.74
N LEU A 132 -58.79 -16.72 -7.40
CA LEU A 132 -59.94 -15.95 -6.89
C LEU A 132 -60.89 -15.44 -7.99
N GLN A 133 -60.66 -15.79 -9.27
CA GLN A 133 -61.45 -15.33 -10.42
C GLN A 133 -61.59 -13.80 -10.53
N LEU A 134 -60.59 -13.05 -10.04
CA LEU A 134 -60.59 -11.57 -10.12
C LEU A 134 -60.09 -11.02 -11.48
N VAL A 135 -59.48 -11.87 -12.31
CA VAL A 135 -58.95 -11.59 -13.66
C VAL A 135 -59.17 -12.79 -14.56
#